data_AF-A0A1F8DQI7-F1
#
_entry.id   AF-A0A1F8DQI7-F1
#
_cell.length_a   1.000
_cell.length_b   1.000
_cell.length_c   1.000
_cell.angle_alpha   90.00
_cell.angle_beta   90.00
_cell.angle_gamma   90.00
#
_symmetry.space_group_name_H-M   'P 1'
#
loop_
_entity.id
_entity.type
_entity.pdbx_description
1 polymer ?
#
loop_
_entity_poly.entity_id
_entity_poly.type
_entity_poly.pdbx_seq_one_letter_code
_entity_poly.pdbx_strand_id
1 'polypeptide(L)'
;MKTLITVLIVVIIAAAVWLFLQPQQQSVTISPSESTVREFTVEGSPFKFVPNEIRVQQGDTVRIVFNNVQGTHDFVLDAFNVRTEIIQGGESQTIEFVADQNDKFEYYCSIGNHRAMGMVGTLTVE
;
A
#
# COMPACT_ATOMS: atom_id res chain seq x y z
N MET A 1 38.71 59.96 -4.59
CA MET A 1 37.95 59.16 -5.58
C MET A 1 38.46 57.72 -5.70
N LYS A 2 39.78 57.46 -5.81
CA LYS A 2 40.33 56.09 -5.93
C LYS A 2 40.05 55.18 -4.71
N THR A 3 40.19 55.70 -3.50
CA THR A 3 39.95 54.95 -2.24
C THR A 3 38.49 54.54 -2.05
N LEU A 4 37.54 55.37 -2.49
CA LEU A 4 36.11 55.07 -2.43
C LEU A 4 35.72 53.92 -3.37
N ILE A 5 36.33 53.87 -4.56
CA ILE A 5 36.08 52.80 -5.55
C ILE A 5 36.64 51.46 -5.03
N THR A 6 37.81 51.47 -4.41
CA THR A 6 38.43 50.25 -3.84
C THR A 6 37.61 49.67 -2.69
N VAL A 7 37.09 50.52 -1.79
CA VAL A 7 36.22 50.07 -0.68
C VAL A 7 34.93 49.47 -1.21
N LEU A 8 34.33 50.08 -2.24
CA LEU A 8 33.10 49.58 -2.85
C LEU A 8 33.29 48.17 -3.45
N ILE A 9 34.42 47.94 -4.14
CA ILE A 9 34.73 46.64 -4.75
C ILE A 9 34.92 45.56 -3.69
N VAL A 10 35.63 45.84 -2.60
CA VAL A 10 35.85 44.87 -1.51
C VAL A 10 34.53 44.51 -0.83
N VAL A 11 33.62 45.47 -0.63
CA VAL A 11 32.30 45.22 -0.05
C VAL A 11 31.44 44.37 -0.99
N ILE A 12 31.47 44.64 -2.30
CA ILE A 12 30.73 43.85 -3.30
C ILE A 12 31.26 42.42 -3.38
N ILE A 13 32.58 42.23 -3.35
CA ILE A 13 33.19 40.88 -3.37
C ILE A 13 32.88 40.15 -2.06
N ALA A 14 33.00 40.81 -0.91
CA ALA A 14 32.64 40.21 0.38
C ALA A 14 31.15 39.82 0.43
N ALA A 15 30.26 40.67 -0.06
CA ALA A 15 28.83 40.37 -0.15
C ALA A 15 28.54 39.22 -1.12
N ALA A 16 29.20 39.18 -2.29
CA ALA A 16 29.05 38.10 -3.26
C ALA A 16 29.56 36.76 -2.71
N VAL A 17 30.70 36.77 -2.01
CA VAL A 17 31.26 35.59 -1.34
C VAL A 17 30.33 35.12 -0.21
N TRP A 18 29.77 36.05 0.58
CA TRP A 18 28.78 35.72 1.62
C TRP A 18 27.48 35.14 1.03
N LEU A 19 27.06 35.63 -0.13
CA LEU A 19 25.91 35.10 -0.88
C LEU A 19 26.20 33.69 -1.44
N PHE A 20 27.42 33.45 -1.90
CA PHE A 20 27.82 32.17 -2.50
C PHE A 20 28.11 31.07 -1.46
N LEU A 21 28.52 31.45 -0.24
CA LEU A 21 28.71 30.54 0.89
C LEU A 21 27.42 30.22 1.66
N GLN A 22 26.24 30.63 1.15
CA GLN A 22 25.00 30.16 1.74
C GLN A 22 24.88 28.65 1.53
N PRO A 23 24.73 27.85 2.61
CA PRO A 23 24.46 26.43 2.46
C PRO A 23 23.18 26.30 1.63
N GLN A 24 23.29 25.64 0.48
CA GLN A 24 22.12 25.23 -0.28
C GLN A 24 21.34 24.30 0.64
N GLN A 25 20.30 24.84 1.29
CA GLN A 25 19.38 24.05 2.08
C GLN A 25 18.64 23.17 1.06
N GLN A 26 19.24 22.03 0.78
CA GLN A 26 18.65 20.99 -0.04
C GLN A 26 17.45 20.53 0.77
N SER A 27 16.29 21.09 0.43
CA SER A 27 15.01 20.65 0.93
C SER A 27 14.96 19.17 0.60
N VAL A 28 15.19 18.34 1.62
CA VAL A 28 14.87 16.92 1.55
C VAL A 28 13.35 16.91 1.52
N THR A 29 12.80 17.06 0.32
CA THR A 29 11.40 16.79 0.06
C THR A 29 11.27 15.31 0.30
N ILE A 30 10.86 14.94 1.51
CA ILE A 30 10.37 13.62 1.82
C ILE A 30 9.09 13.51 1.00
N SER A 31 9.23 13.07 -0.26
CA SER A 31 8.11 12.70 -1.08
C SER A 31 7.42 11.59 -0.30
N PRO A 32 6.15 11.74 0.14
CA PRO A 32 5.45 10.62 0.72
C PRO A 32 5.55 9.53 -0.32
N SER A 33 6.13 8.37 0.02
CA SER A 33 6.06 7.22 -0.87
C SER A 33 4.60 7.08 -1.22
N GLU A 34 4.24 7.29 -2.50
CA GLU A 34 2.87 7.08 -2.94
C GLU A 34 2.55 5.62 -2.60
N SER A 35 1.81 5.41 -1.52
CA SER A 35 1.33 4.10 -1.13
C SER A 35 0.33 3.69 -2.20
N THR A 36 0.82 3.06 -3.25
CA THR A 36 -0.02 2.63 -4.37
C THR A 36 -1.00 1.60 -3.83
N VAL A 37 -2.29 1.92 -3.88
CA VAL A 37 -3.34 0.98 -3.48
C VAL A 37 -3.41 -0.13 -4.54
N ARG A 38 -3.13 -1.36 -4.13
CA ARG A 38 -3.19 -2.57 -4.95
C ARG A 38 -4.58 -3.17 -4.81
N GLU A 39 -5.42 -2.96 -5.81
CA GLU A 39 -6.78 -3.51 -5.82
C GLU A 39 -6.86 -4.88 -6.50
N PHE A 40 -7.58 -5.81 -5.88
CA PHE A 40 -7.89 -7.12 -6.43
C PHE A 40 -9.38 -7.43 -6.27
N THR A 41 -10.00 -7.89 -7.34
CA THR A 41 -11.34 -8.50 -7.27
C THR A 41 -11.19 -9.99 -7.02
N VAL A 42 -11.81 -10.48 -5.96
CA VAL A 42 -11.86 -11.91 -5.60
C VAL A 42 -13.29 -12.40 -5.69
N GLU A 43 -13.54 -13.33 -6.58
CA GLU A 43 -14.83 -13.99 -6.73
C GLU A 43 -14.95 -15.22 -5.81
N GLY A 44 -16.03 -15.30 -5.06
CA GLY A 44 -16.42 -16.46 -4.26
C GLY A 44 -17.49 -17.29 -4.95
N SER A 45 -17.32 -18.61 -4.95
CA SER A 45 -18.33 -19.59 -5.38
C SER A 45 -18.16 -20.87 -4.53
N PRO A 46 -19.08 -21.86 -4.60
CA PRO A 46 -19.01 -23.03 -3.74
C PRO A 46 -17.63 -23.69 -3.74
N PHE A 47 -16.99 -23.60 -2.56
CA PHE A 47 -15.67 -24.19 -2.25
C PHE A 47 -14.48 -23.61 -3.02
N LYS A 48 -14.59 -22.39 -3.58
CA LYS A 48 -13.53 -21.82 -4.42
C LYS A 48 -13.47 -20.29 -4.37
N PHE A 49 -12.24 -19.77 -4.43
CA PHE A 49 -11.95 -18.36 -4.75
C PHE A 49 -11.28 -18.22 -6.12
N VAL A 50 -11.57 -17.10 -6.82
CA VAL A 50 -10.88 -16.71 -8.06
C VAL A 50 -10.52 -15.21 -8.00
N PRO A 51 -9.23 -14.83 -8.06
CA PRO A 51 -8.07 -15.72 -8.02
C PRO A 51 -7.95 -16.42 -6.67
N ASN A 52 -7.25 -17.56 -6.66
CA ASN A 52 -6.85 -18.27 -5.43
C ASN A 52 -5.42 -17.90 -5.00
N GLU A 53 -4.77 -16.98 -5.70
CA GLU A 53 -3.45 -16.45 -5.35
C GLU A 53 -3.42 -14.93 -5.60
N ILE A 54 -2.89 -14.19 -4.63
CA ILE A 54 -2.66 -12.75 -4.69
C ILE A 54 -1.19 -12.50 -4.31
N ARG A 55 -0.52 -11.60 -5.04
CA ARG A 55 0.88 -11.24 -4.80
C ARG A 55 1.03 -9.73 -4.67
N VAL A 56 1.65 -9.28 -3.59
CA VAL A 56 1.87 -7.87 -3.24
C VAL A 56 3.26 -7.67 -2.65
N GLN A 57 3.72 -6.42 -2.60
CA GLN A 57 4.96 -6.07 -1.93
C GLN A 57 4.71 -5.69 -0.48
N GLN A 58 5.72 -5.86 0.38
CA GLN A 58 5.65 -5.33 1.73
C GLN A 58 5.35 -3.83 1.74
N GLY A 59 4.39 -3.42 2.57
CA GLY A 59 3.98 -2.02 2.71
C GLY A 59 2.94 -1.56 1.69
N ASP A 60 2.52 -2.42 0.74
CA ASP A 60 1.40 -2.12 -0.13
C ASP A 60 0.11 -1.97 0.70
N THR A 61 -0.69 -0.94 0.38
CA THR A 61 -2.10 -0.92 0.78
C THR A 61 -2.86 -1.82 -0.17
N VAL A 62 -3.40 -2.92 0.34
CA VAL A 62 -4.15 -3.91 -0.43
C VAL A 62 -5.64 -3.65 -0.27
N ARG A 63 -6.35 -3.52 -1.39
CA ARG A 63 -7.82 -3.49 -1.43
C ARG A 63 -8.35 -4.79 -2.04
N ILE A 64 -9.14 -5.52 -1.29
CA ILE A 64 -9.86 -6.70 -1.79
C ILE A 64 -11.32 -6.31 -2.00
N VAL A 65 -11.79 -6.45 -3.23
CA VAL A 65 -13.22 -6.41 -3.58
C VAL A 65 -13.70 -7.85 -3.66
N PHE A 66 -14.35 -8.33 -2.60
CA PHE A 66 -14.91 -9.68 -2.58
C PHE A 66 -16.31 -9.68 -3.22
N ASN A 67 -16.44 -10.37 -4.35
CA ASN A 67 -17.70 -10.55 -5.07
C ASN A 67 -18.19 -11.99 -4.87
N ASN A 68 -19.25 -12.20 -4.10
CA ASN A 68 -19.82 -13.54 -3.96
C ASN A 68 -20.74 -13.84 -5.14
N VAL A 69 -20.36 -14.78 -6.01
CA VAL A 69 -21.12 -15.13 -7.23
C VAL A 69 -22.26 -16.10 -6.91
N GLN A 70 -22.06 -17.03 -5.98
CA GLN A 70 -23.04 -18.07 -5.66
C GLN A 70 -22.80 -18.62 -4.26
N GLY A 71 -23.89 -18.92 -3.54
CA GLY A 71 -23.83 -19.51 -2.20
C GLY A 71 -23.72 -18.45 -1.11
N THR A 72 -23.39 -18.87 0.10
CA THR A 72 -23.19 -17.97 1.24
C THR A 72 -21.74 -18.08 1.68
N HIS A 73 -21.01 -16.97 1.57
CA HIS A 73 -19.56 -16.96 1.74
C HIS A 73 -19.07 -15.68 2.40
N ASP A 74 -17.89 -15.78 2.99
CA ASP A 74 -17.09 -14.66 3.46
C ASP A 74 -15.64 -14.84 3.00
N PHE A 75 -14.87 -13.77 3.13
CA PHE A 75 -13.43 -13.74 2.98
C PHE A 75 -12.82 -13.45 4.34
N VAL A 76 -11.92 -14.30 4.82
CA VAL A 76 -11.18 -14.13 6.08
C VAL A 76 -9.69 -14.23 5.83
N LEU A 77 -8.93 -13.29 6.37
CA LEU A 77 -7.48 -13.26 6.37
C LEU A 77 -6.97 -12.90 7.77
N ASP A 78 -6.77 -13.94 8.59
CA ASP A 78 -6.47 -13.80 10.03
C ASP A 78 -5.16 -13.04 10.29
N ALA A 79 -4.16 -13.23 9.43
CA ALA A 79 -2.81 -12.62 9.59
C ALA A 79 -2.82 -11.08 9.61
N PHE A 80 -3.85 -10.47 9.01
CA PHE A 80 -4.04 -9.02 8.97
C PHE A 80 -5.30 -8.58 9.73
N ASN A 81 -5.96 -9.49 10.46
CA ASN A 81 -7.20 -9.24 11.18
C ASN A 81 -8.29 -8.58 10.32
N VAL A 82 -8.43 -9.00 9.06
CA VAL A 82 -9.43 -8.50 8.13
C VAL A 82 -10.35 -9.59 7.64
N ARG A 83 -11.63 -9.23 7.50
CA ARG A 83 -12.67 -10.11 6.98
C ARG A 83 -13.83 -9.31 6.40
N THR A 84 -14.58 -9.94 5.51
CA THR A 84 -15.91 -9.48 5.13
C THR A 84 -16.95 -9.97 6.13
N GLU A 85 -18.16 -9.42 6.02
CA GLU A 85 -19.38 -10.08 6.49
C GLU A 85 -19.62 -11.37 5.70
N ILE A 86 -20.54 -12.18 6.23
CA ILE A 86 -21.06 -13.34 5.51
C ILE A 86 -22.15 -12.84 4.58
N ILE A 87 -21.90 -12.92 3.27
CA ILE A 87 -22.76 -12.35 2.25
C ILE A 87 -23.35 -13.43 1.34
N GLN A 88 -24.52 -13.16 0.75
CA GLN A 88 -25.22 -14.04 -0.18
C GLN A 88 -24.68 -13.89 -1.62
N GLY A 89 -25.02 -14.86 -2.48
CA GLY A 89 -24.68 -14.79 -3.89
C GLY A 89 -25.31 -13.56 -4.56
N GLY A 90 -24.52 -12.85 -5.35
CA GLY A 90 -24.86 -11.57 -5.97
C GLY A 90 -24.43 -10.35 -5.15
N GLU A 91 -23.97 -10.51 -3.91
CA GLU A 91 -23.51 -9.43 -3.05
C GLU A 91 -21.99 -9.25 -3.14
N SER A 92 -21.51 -8.07 -2.73
CA SER A 92 -20.08 -7.77 -2.65
C SER A 92 -19.73 -6.91 -1.45
N GLN A 93 -18.47 -7.01 -1.01
CA GLN A 93 -17.91 -6.18 0.04
C GLN A 93 -16.44 -5.90 -0.22
N THR A 94 -16.02 -4.68 0.12
CA THR A 94 -14.63 -4.23 -0.01
C THR A 94 -13.97 -4.15 1.36
N ILE A 95 -12.73 -4.65 1.46
CA ILE A 95 -11.86 -4.51 2.63
C ILE A 95 -10.50 -3.97 2.21
N GLU A 96 -9.85 -3.21 3.08
CA GLU A 96 -8.50 -2.68 2.87
C GLU A 96 -7.60 -2.99 4.07
N PHE A 97 -6.33 -3.26 3.81
CA PHE A 97 -5.30 -3.47 4.83
C PHE A 97 -3.92 -3.13 4.29
N VAL A 98 -2.94 -2.97 5.17
CA VAL A 98 -1.53 -2.81 4.78
C VAL A 98 -0.83 -4.17 4.88
N ALA A 99 -0.17 -4.60 3.82
CA ALA A 99 0.63 -5.82 3.80
C ALA A 99 1.98 -5.61 4.51
N ASP A 100 1.96 -5.46 5.83
CA ASP A 100 3.12 -5.11 6.66
C ASP A 100 4.03 -6.30 7.04
N GLN A 101 3.63 -7.52 6.73
CA GLN A 101 4.33 -8.76 7.09
C GLN A 101 4.71 -9.57 5.84
N ASN A 102 5.97 -10.01 5.75
CA ASN A 102 6.46 -10.86 4.65
C ASN A 102 6.28 -12.34 5.00
N ASP A 103 5.35 -12.99 4.30
CA ASP A 103 5.19 -14.45 4.28
C ASP A 103 4.14 -14.84 3.20
N LYS A 104 3.71 -16.10 3.24
CA LYS A 104 2.49 -16.58 2.60
C LYS A 104 1.40 -16.77 3.64
N PHE A 105 0.28 -16.10 3.43
CA PHE A 105 -0.88 -16.13 4.31
C PHE A 105 -2.07 -16.76 3.59
N GLU A 106 -2.74 -17.69 4.26
CA GLU A 106 -3.98 -18.28 3.75
C GLU A 106 -5.15 -17.32 4.01
N TYR A 107 -5.93 -17.03 2.97
CA TYR A 107 -7.29 -16.53 3.13
C TYR A 107 -8.28 -17.65 2.87
N TYR A 108 -9.41 -17.63 3.56
CA TYR A 108 -10.37 -18.73 3.54
C TYR A 108 -11.82 -18.26 3.77
N CYS A 109 -12.79 -19.15 3.51
CA CYS A 109 -14.18 -18.97 3.93
C CYS A 109 -14.45 -19.67 5.26
N SER A 110 -15.03 -18.95 6.23
CA SER A 110 -15.29 -19.44 7.59
C SER A 110 -16.57 -20.26 7.74
N ILE A 111 -17.39 -20.36 6.69
CA ILE A 111 -18.67 -21.08 6.73
C ILE A 111 -18.45 -22.58 6.84
N GLY A 112 -18.83 -23.15 7.98
CA GLY A 112 -18.88 -24.59 8.22
C GLY A 112 -17.57 -25.30 7.87
N ASN A 113 -17.63 -26.22 6.90
CA ASN A 113 -16.46 -26.96 6.41
C ASN A 113 -15.92 -26.43 5.07
N HIS A 114 -16.31 -25.23 4.61
CA HIS A 114 -15.91 -24.70 3.30
C HIS A 114 -14.39 -24.62 3.15
N ARG A 115 -13.68 -24.12 4.17
CA ARG A 115 -12.20 -24.13 4.23
C ARG A 115 -11.65 -25.54 4.06
N ALA A 116 -12.15 -26.51 4.83
CA ALA A 116 -11.71 -27.91 4.78
C ALA A 116 -12.03 -28.60 3.43
N MET A 117 -13.03 -28.08 2.71
CA MET A 117 -13.38 -28.52 1.35
C MET A 117 -12.57 -27.82 0.25
N GLY A 118 -11.64 -26.94 0.61
CA GLY A 118 -10.73 -26.29 -0.34
C GLY A 118 -11.07 -24.84 -0.67
N MET A 119 -12.00 -24.21 0.05
CA MET A 119 -12.28 -22.77 -0.10
C MET A 119 -11.19 -21.93 0.56
N VAL A 120 -10.00 -21.98 -0.04
CA VAL A 120 -8.79 -21.31 0.40
C VAL A 120 -8.12 -20.63 -0.79
N GLY A 121 -7.37 -19.57 -0.50
CA GLY A 121 -6.38 -19.02 -1.41
C GLY A 121 -5.20 -18.47 -0.63
N THR A 122 -4.21 -17.96 -1.35
CA THR A 122 -2.93 -17.53 -0.76
C THR A 122 -2.62 -16.08 -1.11
N LEU A 123 -2.37 -15.27 -0.09
CA LEU A 123 -1.71 -13.98 -0.22
C LEU A 123 -0.20 -14.19 -0.02
N THR A 124 0.62 -13.85 -1.01
CA THR A 124 2.07 -13.81 -0.88
C THR A 124 2.52 -12.35 -0.79
N VAL A 125 3.29 -12.03 0.25
CA VAL A 125 3.90 -10.72 0.46
C VAL A 125 5.42 -10.87 0.34
N GLU A 126 6.03 -10.13 -0.58
CA GLU A 126 7.46 -10.19 -0.91
C GLU A 126 8.18 -8.82 -0.89
#